data_AF-A0AAW5RVD0-F1
#
_entry.id   AF-A0AAW5RVD0-F1
#
_cell.length_a   1.000
_cell.length_b   1.000
_cell.length_c   1.000
_cell.angle_alpha   90.00
_cell.angle_beta   90.00
_cell.angle_gamma   90.00
#
_symmetry.space_group_name_H-M   'P 1'
#
loop_
_entity.id
_entity.type
_entity.pdbx_description
1 polymer ?
#
loop_
_entity_poly.entity_id
_entity_poly.type
_entity_poly.pdbx_seq_one_letter_code
_entity_poly.pdbx_strand_id
1 'polypeptide(L)'
;MRYQQLTEGQRYQIACLHDHGLSQAMIARKVGVHPSTISRELRRNRCTQGYQPAEAHQSATLRRCSSSKYRVPEDTLIFVTMALAADWSPEQISSVCRRIGCPVSHEWIYRYVAQDKANGGKLFRHLRQGHKRYRKGQNAKRCVIPNPVSIDERLAIVDSRSRLGDWEVDTVSGKQGSGAIVTLAERKSRLYLVQYVPAKTAAAVADAIICM
;
A
#
# COMPACT_ATOMS: atom_id res chain seq x y z
N MET A 1 -27.98 -4.84 -7.37
CA MET A 1 -28.36 -5.35 -6.03
C MET A 1 -27.19 -6.13 -5.44
N ARG A 2 -26.75 -5.80 -4.22
CA ARG A 2 -25.68 -6.53 -3.52
C ARG A 2 -26.30 -7.80 -2.92
N TYR A 3 -25.75 -8.96 -3.21
CA TYR A 3 -26.25 -10.23 -2.65
C TYR A 3 -25.97 -10.26 -1.14
N GLN A 4 -27.03 -10.39 -0.33
CA GLN A 4 -26.94 -10.47 1.13
C GLN A 4 -27.56 -11.78 1.59
N GLN A 5 -26.81 -12.55 2.39
CA GLN A 5 -27.29 -13.81 2.94
C GLN A 5 -28.18 -13.55 4.15
N LEU A 6 -29.23 -14.37 4.32
CA LEU A 6 -30.13 -14.30 5.48
C LEU A 6 -29.36 -14.57 6.77
N THR A 7 -29.53 -13.70 7.77
CA THR A 7 -29.03 -13.92 9.13
C THR A 7 -29.83 -15.01 9.83
N GLU A 8 -29.33 -15.50 10.96
CA GLU A 8 -30.09 -16.43 11.80
C GLU A 8 -31.40 -15.80 12.27
N GLY A 9 -31.37 -14.58 12.82
CA GLY A 9 -32.58 -13.87 13.26
C GLY A 9 -33.61 -13.67 12.15
N GLN A 10 -33.18 -13.39 10.91
CA GLN A 10 -34.10 -13.30 9.77
C GLN A 10 -34.78 -14.64 9.46
N ARG A 11 -34.10 -15.77 9.65
CA ARG A 11 -34.73 -17.10 9.47
C ARG A 11 -35.79 -17.38 10.53
N TYR A 12 -35.53 -17.03 11.78
CA TYR A 12 -36.54 -17.12 12.85
C TYR A 12 -37.75 -16.23 12.56
N GLN A 13 -37.52 -15.01 12.07
CA GLN A 13 -38.62 -14.12 11.66
C GLN A 13 -39.44 -14.71 10.50
N ILE A 14 -38.77 -15.33 9.51
CA ILE A 14 -39.44 -16.02 8.40
C ILE A 14 -40.29 -17.18 8.91
N ALA A 15 -39.77 -18.00 9.82
CA ALA A 15 -40.50 -19.13 10.41
C ALA A 15 -41.78 -18.65 11.12
N CYS A 16 -41.64 -17.67 12.03
CA CYS A 16 -42.78 -17.10 12.75
C CYS A 16 -43.84 -16.55 11.78
N LEU A 17 -43.46 -15.74 10.78
CA LEU A 17 -44.42 -15.17 9.84
C LEU A 17 -45.05 -16.22 8.91
N HIS A 18 -44.33 -17.29 8.59
CA HIS A 18 -44.83 -18.40 7.79
C HIS A 18 -45.88 -19.22 8.57
N ASP A 19 -45.64 -19.46 9.86
CA ASP A 19 -46.58 -20.17 10.74
C ASP A 19 -47.89 -19.39 10.96
N HIS A 20 -47.82 -18.05 10.92
CA HIS A 20 -48.99 -17.17 10.92
C HIS A 20 -49.72 -17.11 9.56
N GLY A 21 -49.33 -17.92 8.57
CA GLY A 21 -50.02 -18.03 7.28
C GLY A 21 -49.83 -16.84 6.34
N LEU A 22 -48.82 -15.98 6.56
CA LEU A 22 -48.57 -14.85 5.66
C LEU A 22 -48.04 -15.32 4.30
N SER A 23 -48.44 -14.61 3.24
CA SER A 23 -47.90 -14.84 1.91
C SER A 23 -46.40 -14.53 1.83
N GLN A 24 -45.66 -15.28 1.00
CA GLN A 24 -44.22 -15.08 0.81
C GLN A 24 -43.85 -13.63 0.43
N ALA A 25 -44.72 -12.94 -0.31
CA ALA A 25 -44.53 -11.54 -0.69
C ALA A 25 -44.62 -10.58 0.52
N MET A 26 -45.55 -10.85 1.46
CA MET A 26 -45.66 -10.07 2.70
C MET A 26 -44.49 -10.35 3.65
N ILE A 27 -44.07 -11.62 3.77
CA ILE A 27 -42.89 -12.00 4.56
C ILE A 27 -41.66 -11.25 4.05
N ALA A 28 -41.45 -11.24 2.73
CA ALA A 28 -40.34 -10.55 2.10
C ALA A 28 -40.33 -9.04 2.40
N ARG A 29 -41.50 -8.39 2.33
CA ARG A 29 -41.66 -6.97 2.71
C ARG A 29 -41.32 -6.71 4.19
N LYS A 30 -41.80 -7.56 5.11
CA LYS A 30 -41.55 -7.41 6.56
C LYS A 30 -40.08 -7.67 6.94
N VAL A 31 -39.43 -8.62 6.30
CA VAL A 31 -38.02 -8.98 6.54
C VAL A 31 -37.05 -8.05 5.80
N GLY A 32 -37.53 -7.31 4.79
CA GLY A 32 -36.72 -6.39 3.98
C GLY A 32 -35.90 -7.09 2.90
N VAL A 33 -36.40 -8.18 2.33
CA VAL A 33 -35.72 -8.97 1.29
C VAL A 33 -36.58 -9.14 0.05
N HIS A 34 -35.99 -9.59 -1.05
CA HIS A 34 -36.75 -9.89 -2.27
C HIS A 34 -37.64 -11.14 -2.08
N PRO A 35 -38.87 -11.19 -2.65
CA PRO A 35 -39.75 -12.36 -2.54
C PRO A 35 -39.10 -13.68 -3.01
N SER A 36 -38.27 -13.61 -4.05
CA SER A 36 -37.51 -14.79 -4.51
C SER A 36 -36.51 -15.31 -3.47
N THR A 37 -36.02 -14.49 -2.55
CA THR A 37 -35.16 -14.94 -1.45
C THR A 37 -35.93 -15.83 -0.49
N ILE A 38 -37.15 -15.42 -0.10
CA ILE A 38 -38.05 -16.22 0.75
C ILE A 38 -38.42 -17.53 0.07
N SER A 39 -38.86 -17.47 -1.20
CA SER A 39 -39.21 -18.66 -1.97
C SER A 39 -38.05 -19.66 -2.07
N ARG A 40 -36.83 -19.17 -2.35
CA ARG A 40 -35.62 -20.01 -2.43
C ARG A 40 -35.22 -20.58 -1.06
N GLU A 41 -35.37 -19.83 0.02
CA GLU A 41 -35.04 -20.27 1.38
C GLU A 41 -35.98 -21.39 1.84
N LEU A 42 -37.29 -21.16 1.74
CA LEU A 42 -38.31 -22.15 2.13
C LEU A 42 -38.25 -23.42 1.28
N ARG A 43 -37.94 -23.29 -0.03
CA ARG A 43 -37.78 -24.45 -0.91
C ARG A 43 -36.52 -25.24 -0.61
N ARG A 44 -35.41 -24.57 -0.30
CA ARG A 44 -34.10 -25.21 -0.14
C ARG A 44 -33.92 -25.86 1.23
N ASN A 45 -34.53 -25.32 2.28
CA ASN A 45 -34.39 -25.83 3.65
C ASN A 45 -35.72 -26.39 4.19
N ARG A 46 -36.51 -27.05 3.34
CA ARG A 46 -37.71 -27.77 3.78
C ARG A 46 -37.30 -29.12 4.37
N CYS A 47 -37.73 -29.40 5.59
CA CYS A 47 -37.63 -30.72 6.21
C CYS A 47 -39.01 -31.40 6.25
N THR A 48 -39.05 -32.66 6.67
CA THR A 48 -40.28 -33.46 6.80
C THR A 48 -41.30 -32.84 7.76
N GLN A 49 -40.84 -32.07 8.75
CA GLN A 49 -41.68 -31.37 9.73
C GLN A 49 -41.93 -29.89 9.38
N GLY A 50 -41.57 -29.43 8.17
CA GLY A 50 -41.79 -28.05 7.73
C GLY A 50 -40.50 -27.24 7.60
N TYR A 51 -40.54 -25.96 7.92
CA TYR A 51 -39.37 -25.08 7.85
C TYR A 51 -38.78 -24.88 9.24
N GLN A 52 -37.58 -25.41 9.48
CA GLN A 52 -36.87 -25.30 10.76
C GLN A 52 -35.72 -24.28 10.66
N PRO A 53 -35.82 -23.11 11.33
CA PRO A 53 -34.87 -22.02 11.14
C PRO A 53 -33.45 -22.34 11.63
N ALA A 54 -33.32 -23.11 12.71
CA ALA A 54 -32.03 -23.54 13.26
C ALA A 54 -31.28 -24.48 12.28
N GLU A 55 -31.97 -25.50 11.78
CA GLU A 55 -31.41 -26.44 10.78
C GLU A 55 -31.08 -25.73 9.46
N ALA A 56 -31.93 -24.80 9.03
CA ALA A 56 -31.69 -23.97 7.85
C ALA A 56 -30.44 -23.10 8.01
N HIS A 57 -30.20 -22.55 9.20
CA HIS A 57 -28.99 -21.78 9.50
C HIS A 57 -27.75 -22.68 9.49
N GLN A 58 -27.79 -23.81 10.19
CA GLN A 58 -26.69 -24.77 10.24
C GLN A 58 -26.34 -25.27 8.84
N SER A 59 -27.33 -25.66 8.04
CA SER A 59 -27.16 -26.09 6.65
C SER A 59 -26.56 -25.00 5.76
N ALA A 60 -26.96 -23.74 5.95
CA ALA A 60 -26.38 -22.61 5.22
C ALA A 60 -24.91 -22.37 5.60
N THR A 61 -24.57 -22.50 6.89
CA THR A 61 -23.21 -22.38 7.40
C THR A 61 -22.33 -23.51 6.90
N LEU A 62 -22.81 -24.77 6.95
CA LEU A 62 -22.11 -25.93 6.41
C LEU A 62 -21.81 -25.76 4.93
N ARG A 63 -22.80 -25.37 4.11
CA ARG A 63 -22.60 -25.07 2.69
C ARG A 63 -21.57 -23.96 2.45
N ARG A 64 -21.51 -22.96 3.32
CA ARG A 64 -20.51 -21.88 3.23
C ARG A 64 -19.11 -22.41 3.55
N CYS A 65 -18.98 -23.27 4.55
CA CYS A 65 -17.71 -23.86 4.97
C CYS A 65 -17.21 -24.92 3.98
N SER A 66 -18.11 -25.72 3.40
CA SER A 66 -17.80 -26.79 2.44
C SER A 66 -17.71 -26.32 0.99
N SER A 67 -18.10 -25.08 0.70
CA SER A 67 -17.91 -24.49 -0.62
C SER A 67 -16.44 -24.56 -1.00
N SER A 68 -16.14 -25.22 -2.13
CA SER A 68 -14.80 -25.22 -2.70
C SER A 68 -14.37 -23.77 -2.92
N LYS A 69 -13.36 -23.35 -2.17
CA LYS A 69 -12.71 -22.06 -2.38
C LYS A 69 -11.57 -22.33 -3.33
N TYR A 70 -11.47 -21.52 -4.39
CA TYR A 70 -10.32 -21.56 -5.27
C TYR A 70 -9.04 -21.48 -4.43
N ARG A 71 -8.20 -22.50 -4.57
CA ARG A 71 -6.85 -22.54 -4.01
C ARG A 71 -5.88 -22.40 -5.16
N VAL A 72 -4.86 -21.57 -4.96
CA VAL A 72 -3.75 -21.47 -5.90
C VAL A 72 -3.07 -22.85 -5.95
N PRO A 73 -2.82 -23.42 -7.13
CA PRO A 73 -2.14 -24.71 -7.27
C PRO A 73 -0.77 -24.71 -6.58
N GLU A 74 -0.37 -25.86 -6.04
CA GLU A 74 0.90 -26.02 -5.31
C GLU A 74 2.11 -25.60 -6.16
N ASP A 75 2.14 -25.98 -7.44
CA ASP A 75 3.22 -25.60 -8.37
C ASP A 75 3.37 -24.09 -8.50
N THR A 76 2.25 -23.36 -8.45
CA THR A 76 2.27 -21.89 -8.49
C THR A 76 2.79 -21.30 -7.19
N LEU A 77 2.49 -21.94 -6.04
CA LEU A 77 3.04 -21.54 -4.74
C LEU A 77 4.55 -21.73 -4.68
N ILE A 78 5.04 -22.87 -5.18
CA ILE A 78 6.47 -23.17 -5.29
C ILE A 78 7.15 -22.09 -6.14
N PHE A 79 6.61 -21.78 -7.32
CA PHE A 79 7.14 -20.74 -8.18
C PHE A 79 7.17 -19.36 -7.51
N VAL A 80 6.06 -18.93 -6.88
CA VAL A 80 5.99 -17.64 -6.18
C VAL A 80 7.02 -17.56 -5.06
N THR A 81 7.18 -18.63 -4.29
CA THR A 81 8.14 -18.70 -3.18
C THR A 81 9.58 -18.62 -3.68
N MET A 82 9.92 -19.36 -4.74
CA MET A 82 11.24 -19.31 -5.37
C MET A 82 11.54 -17.93 -5.96
N ALA A 83 10.57 -17.33 -6.65
CA ALA A 83 10.75 -16.02 -7.27
C ALA A 83 10.89 -14.91 -6.21
N LEU A 84 10.14 -14.98 -5.11
CA LEU A 84 10.34 -14.10 -3.96
C LEU A 84 11.74 -14.27 -3.37
N ALA A 85 12.22 -15.51 -3.17
CA ALA A 85 13.57 -15.75 -2.67
C ALA A 85 14.68 -15.21 -3.59
N ALA A 86 14.39 -15.05 -4.89
CA ALA A 86 15.26 -14.42 -5.89
C ALA A 86 15.07 -12.88 -5.99
N ASP A 87 14.40 -12.26 -5.02
CA ASP A 87 14.14 -10.81 -4.92
C ASP A 87 13.35 -10.22 -6.11
N TRP A 88 12.48 -11.04 -6.72
CA TRP A 88 11.52 -10.54 -7.71
C TRP A 88 10.40 -9.75 -7.02
N SER A 89 9.99 -8.64 -7.63
CA SER A 89 8.84 -7.89 -7.13
C SER A 89 7.53 -8.67 -7.34
N PRO A 90 6.53 -8.54 -6.46
CA PRO A 90 5.21 -9.16 -6.64
C PRO A 90 4.55 -8.85 -8.00
N GLU A 91 4.79 -7.67 -8.57
CA GLU A 91 4.31 -7.26 -9.89
C GLU A 91 4.99 -8.03 -11.03
N GLN A 92 6.30 -8.25 -10.93
CA GLN A 92 7.04 -9.09 -11.89
C GLN A 92 6.56 -10.54 -11.84
N ILE A 93 6.42 -11.09 -10.63
CA ILE A 93 5.91 -12.46 -10.43
C ILE A 93 4.51 -12.59 -11.05
N SER A 94 3.60 -11.65 -10.75
CA SER A 94 2.25 -11.61 -11.32
C SER A 94 2.26 -11.57 -12.85
N SER A 95 3.16 -10.80 -13.44
CA SER A 95 3.29 -10.67 -14.90
C SER A 95 3.79 -11.96 -15.55
N VAL A 96 4.75 -12.65 -14.93
CA VAL A 96 5.27 -13.94 -15.44
C VAL A 96 4.24 -15.05 -15.27
N CYS A 97 3.62 -15.15 -14.09
CA CYS A 97 2.50 -16.06 -13.80
C CYS A 97 1.39 -15.97 -14.87
N ARG A 98 1.04 -14.76 -15.30
CA ARG A 98 0.06 -14.54 -16.37
C ARG A 98 0.50 -15.13 -17.72
N ARG A 99 1.80 -15.08 -18.05
CA ARG A 99 2.35 -15.58 -19.32
C ARG A 99 2.45 -17.10 -19.35
N ILE A 100 2.77 -17.73 -18.23
CA ILE A 100 2.93 -19.19 -18.11
C ILE A 100 1.61 -19.94 -17.83
N GLY A 101 0.46 -19.23 -17.86
CA GLY A 101 -0.86 -19.83 -17.71
C GLY A 101 -1.32 -20.07 -16.26
N CYS A 102 -0.60 -19.55 -15.26
CA CYS A 102 -0.99 -19.62 -13.85
C CYS A 102 -1.19 -18.22 -13.23
N PRO A 103 -2.21 -17.45 -13.67
CA PRO A 103 -2.34 -16.05 -13.29
C PRO A 103 -2.56 -15.88 -11.77
N VAL A 104 -1.67 -15.12 -11.13
CA VAL A 104 -1.77 -14.70 -9.73
C VAL A 104 -1.68 -13.17 -9.68
N SER A 105 -2.55 -12.53 -8.89
CA SER A 105 -2.49 -11.07 -8.67
C SER A 105 -1.35 -10.71 -7.72
N HIS A 106 -0.66 -9.60 -7.97
CA HIS A 106 0.35 -9.05 -7.06
C HIS A 106 -0.23 -8.77 -5.66
N GLU A 107 -1.51 -8.38 -5.55
CA GLU A 107 -2.19 -8.22 -4.26
C GLU A 107 -2.36 -9.54 -3.51
N TRP A 108 -2.63 -10.63 -4.22
CA TRP A 108 -2.65 -11.97 -3.62
C TRP A 108 -1.27 -12.34 -3.07
N ILE A 109 -0.19 -12.03 -3.80
CA ILE A 109 1.19 -12.28 -3.36
C ILE A 109 1.50 -11.46 -2.11
N TYR A 110 1.09 -10.19 -2.03
CA TYR A 110 1.23 -9.40 -0.82
C TYR A 110 0.49 -10.01 0.38
N ARG A 111 -0.74 -10.49 0.19
CA ARG A 111 -1.50 -11.19 1.23
C ARG A 111 -0.83 -12.48 1.66
N TYR A 112 -0.27 -13.23 0.71
CA TYR A 112 0.48 -14.46 0.97
C TYR A 112 1.73 -14.19 1.82
N VAL A 113 2.53 -13.17 1.46
CA VAL A 113 3.70 -12.76 2.24
C VAL A 113 3.32 -12.25 3.64
N ALA A 114 2.20 -11.54 3.77
CA ALA A 114 1.70 -11.10 5.06
C ALA A 114 1.27 -12.27 5.95
N GLN A 115 0.64 -13.30 5.37
CA GLN A 115 0.27 -14.53 6.07
C GLN A 115 1.50 -15.35 6.48
N ASP A 116 2.48 -15.50 5.59
CA ASP A 116 3.77 -16.14 5.90
C ASP A 116 4.44 -15.45 7.11
N LYS A 117 4.51 -14.12 7.09
CA LYS A 117 5.04 -13.32 8.20
C LYS A 117 4.26 -13.53 9.50
N ALA A 118 2.92 -13.60 9.45
CA ALA A 118 2.10 -13.87 10.63
C ALA A 118 2.35 -15.27 11.21
N ASN A 119 2.72 -16.23 10.35
CA ASN A 119 3.09 -17.59 10.71
C ASN A 119 4.58 -17.73 11.11
N GLY A 120 5.33 -16.63 11.20
CA GLY A 120 6.76 -16.63 11.58
C GLY A 120 7.75 -16.77 10.42
N GLY A 121 7.27 -16.78 9.18
CA GLY A 121 8.08 -16.83 7.98
C GLY A 121 8.84 -15.54 7.69
N LYS A 122 9.74 -15.61 6.71
CA LYS A 122 10.72 -14.54 6.38
C LYS A 122 10.58 -14.00 4.97
N LEU A 123 9.55 -14.39 4.21
CA LEU A 123 9.38 -13.94 2.82
C LEU A 123 9.31 -12.41 2.68
N PHE A 124 8.81 -11.73 3.72
CA PHE A 124 8.72 -10.27 3.74
C PHE A 124 10.08 -9.56 3.62
N ARG A 125 11.21 -10.24 3.90
CA ARG A 125 12.55 -9.67 3.78
C ARG A 125 13.01 -9.51 2.33
N HIS A 126 12.41 -10.27 1.42
CA HIS A 126 12.72 -10.24 -0.02
C HIS A 126 11.91 -9.20 -0.79
N LEU A 127 11.00 -8.48 -0.12
CA LEU A 127 10.28 -7.38 -0.75
C LEU A 127 11.22 -6.18 -0.93
N ARG A 128 11.34 -5.71 -2.17
CA ARG A 128 12.20 -4.58 -2.57
C ARG A 128 11.91 -3.29 -1.80
N GLN A 129 10.66 -3.09 -1.41
CA GLN A 129 10.28 -1.99 -0.54
C GLN A 129 10.14 -2.52 0.89
N GLY A 130 11.22 -2.39 1.67
CA GLY A 130 11.08 -2.43 3.12
C GLY A 130 10.09 -1.33 3.50
N HIS A 131 9.03 -1.68 4.23
CA HIS A 131 8.10 -0.70 4.78
C HIS A 131 8.93 0.38 5.47
N LYS A 132 9.07 1.56 4.83
CA LYS A 132 9.71 2.70 5.46
C LYS A 132 8.97 2.88 6.77
N ARG A 133 9.67 2.72 7.90
CA ARG A 133 9.09 3.09 9.19
C ARG A 133 8.66 4.53 9.03
N TYR A 134 7.35 4.76 8.98
CA TYR A 134 6.80 6.10 8.96
C TYR A 134 7.21 6.73 10.29
N ARG A 135 8.33 7.45 10.29
CA ARG A 135 8.77 8.21 11.44
C ARG A 135 7.76 9.35 11.53
N LYS A 136 6.84 9.28 12.49
CA LYS A 136 6.07 10.46 12.91
C LYS A 136 7.09 11.47 13.44
N GLY A 137 7.72 12.21 12.54
CA GLY A 137 8.50 13.37 12.91
C GLY A 137 7.52 14.37 13.50
N GLN A 138 7.80 14.87 14.70
CA GLN A 138 7.25 16.16 15.08
C GLN A 138 7.65 17.13 13.96
N ASN A 139 6.68 17.85 13.41
CA ASN A 139 6.91 18.94 12.48
C ASN A 139 7.60 20.09 13.20
N ALA A 140 8.81 19.88 13.72
CA ALA A 140 9.72 20.97 13.96
C ALA A 140 10.02 21.51 12.57
N LYS A 141 9.39 22.64 12.22
CA LYS A 141 9.69 23.39 11.00
C LYS A 141 11.21 23.58 11.01
N ARG A 142 11.91 22.78 10.20
CA ARG A 142 13.33 22.97 9.90
C ARG A 142 13.45 24.44 9.51
N CYS A 143 14.32 25.20 10.16
CA CYS A 143 14.49 26.62 9.90
C CYS A 143 14.61 26.84 8.39
N VAL A 144 13.56 27.35 7.77
CA VAL A 144 13.54 27.70 6.36
C VAL A 144 14.33 28.99 6.27
N ILE A 145 15.35 29.02 5.41
CA ILE A 145 16.10 30.24 5.11
C ILE A 145 15.06 31.32 4.76
N PRO A 146 15.03 32.48 5.43
CA PRO A 146 14.05 33.52 5.11
C PRO A 146 14.23 33.98 3.66
N ASN A 147 13.13 34.05 2.90
CA ASN A 147 13.09 34.51 1.51
C ASN A 147 14.12 33.82 0.59
N PRO A 148 14.09 32.48 0.45
CA PRO A 148 14.99 31.80 -0.46
C PRO A 148 14.56 32.10 -1.90
N VAL A 149 15.49 32.59 -2.71
CA VAL A 149 15.30 32.74 -4.15
C VAL A 149 15.50 31.36 -4.79
N SER A 150 14.54 30.87 -5.57
CA SER A 150 14.70 29.58 -6.24
C SER A 150 15.83 29.65 -7.28
N ILE A 151 16.55 28.54 -7.47
CA ILE A 151 17.52 28.42 -8.58
C ILE A 151 16.84 28.59 -9.95
N ASP A 152 15.53 28.32 -10.02
CA ASP A 152 14.72 28.49 -11.22
C ASP A 152 14.50 29.98 -11.57
N GLU A 153 14.69 30.90 -10.62
CA GLU A 153 14.53 32.35 -10.83
C GLU A 153 15.79 33.00 -11.43
N ARG A 154 16.85 32.25 -11.69
CA ARG A 154 18.09 32.79 -12.29
C ARG A 154 17.81 33.36 -13.69
N LEU A 155 18.52 34.43 -14.03
CA LEU A 155 18.45 35.02 -15.36
C LEU A 155 18.95 34.04 -16.43
N ALA A 156 18.27 33.98 -17.58
CA ALA A 156 18.60 33.06 -18.67
C ALA A 156 20.05 33.16 -19.18
N ILE A 157 20.70 34.33 -19.02
CA ILE A 157 22.11 34.54 -19.37
C ILE A 157 23.09 33.68 -18.55
N VAL A 158 22.72 33.29 -17.32
CA VAL A 158 23.53 32.41 -16.46
C VAL A 158 23.53 30.98 -17.02
N ASP A 159 22.47 30.59 -17.71
CA ASP A 159 22.35 29.28 -18.35
C ASP A 159 23.06 29.18 -19.69
N SER A 160 23.18 30.30 -20.42
CA SER A 160 23.94 30.32 -21.66
C SER A 160 25.45 30.15 -21.44
N ARG A 161 25.96 30.28 -20.20
CA ARG A 161 27.39 30.17 -19.84
C ARG A 161 28.31 30.97 -20.77
N SER A 162 27.82 32.13 -21.22
CA SER A 162 28.48 32.93 -22.27
C SER A 162 29.51 33.91 -21.72
N ARG A 163 29.50 34.21 -20.41
CA ARG A 163 30.43 35.12 -19.73
C ARG A 163 31.13 34.44 -18.54
N LEU A 164 32.22 35.05 -18.08
CA LEU A 164 32.88 34.68 -16.82
C LEU A 164 32.24 35.45 -15.66
N GLY A 165 32.28 34.87 -14.47
CA GLY A 165 31.88 35.54 -13.22
C GLY A 165 30.54 35.05 -12.65
N ASP A 166 29.91 34.06 -13.27
CA ASP A 166 28.73 33.40 -12.71
C ASP A 166 29.20 32.22 -11.83
N TRP A 167 29.31 32.48 -10.53
CA TRP A 167 29.80 31.54 -9.52
C TRP A 167 28.67 30.80 -8.79
N GLU A 168 28.82 29.50 -8.62
CA GLU A 168 27.98 28.69 -7.74
C GLU A 168 28.74 28.37 -6.46
N VAL A 169 28.09 28.59 -5.32
CA VAL A 169 28.69 28.39 -3.99
C VAL A 169 27.92 27.30 -3.27
N ASP A 170 28.61 26.22 -2.93
CA ASP A 170 28.08 25.14 -2.11
C ASP A 170 28.85 25.03 -0.79
N THR A 171 28.18 24.51 0.25
CA THR A 171 28.80 24.23 1.55
C THR A 171 28.58 22.78 1.93
N VAL A 172 29.67 22.01 1.93
CA VAL A 172 29.66 20.60 2.33
C VAL A 172 29.88 20.50 3.84
N SER A 173 28.85 20.05 4.54
CA SER A 173 28.92 19.83 5.98
C SER A 173 29.68 18.55 6.32
N GLY A 174 30.76 18.66 7.10
CA GLY A 174 31.43 17.52 7.71
C GLY A 174 30.63 16.91 8.86
N LYS A 175 31.21 15.86 9.48
CA LYS A 175 30.71 15.23 10.71
C LYS A 175 30.47 16.29 11.78
N GLN A 176 29.54 16.03 12.70
CA GLN A 176 29.27 16.93 13.81
C GLN A 176 30.57 17.29 14.56
N GLY A 177 30.89 18.58 14.65
CA GLY A 177 32.12 19.11 15.26
C GLY A 177 33.34 19.24 14.35
N SER A 178 33.30 18.82 13.07
CA SER A 178 34.47 18.83 12.18
C SER A 178 34.55 20.01 11.20
N GLY A 179 33.64 20.98 11.28
CA GLY A 179 33.58 22.12 10.35
C GLY A 179 32.86 21.82 9.02
N ALA A 180 33.15 22.62 7.99
CA ALA A 180 32.58 22.53 6.65
C ALA A 180 33.64 22.83 5.57
N ILE A 181 33.32 22.48 4.33
CA ILE A 181 34.10 22.85 3.15
C ILE A 181 33.21 23.76 2.30
N VAL A 182 33.76 24.89 1.88
CA VAL A 182 33.10 25.81 0.94
C VAL A 182 33.71 25.57 -0.44
N THR A 183 32.85 25.42 -1.44
CA THR A 183 33.24 25.19 -2.83
C THR A 183 32.66 26.27 -3.72
N LEU A 184 33.51 26.89 -4.55
CA LEU A 184 33.12 27.85 -5.58
C LEU A 184 33.35 27.22 -6.94
N ALA A 185 32.33 27.20 -7.78
CA ALA A 185 32.39 26.69 -9.13
C ALA A 185 32.03 27.79 -10.13
N GLU A 186 32.97 28.16 -11.00
CA GLU A 186 32.72 29.11 -12.09
C GLU A 186 32.06 28.38 -13.27
N ARG A 187 30.85 28.79 -13.67
CA ARG A 187 30.01 27.98 -14.58
C ARG A 187 30.55 27.86 -16.01
N LYS A 188 31.39 28.80 -16.49
CA LYS A 188 31.90 28.83 -17.87
C LYS A 188 33.26 28.15 -18.00
N SER A 189 34.25 28.62 -17.26
CA SER A 189 35.62 28.13 -17.19
C SER A 189 35.75 26.81 -16.44
N ARG A 190 34.77 26.44 -15.61
CA ARG A 190 34.82 25.26 -14.73
C ARG A 190 35.99 25.31 -13.74
N LEU A 191 36.45 26.50 -13.39
CA LEU A 191 37.38 26.68 -12.28
C LEU A 191 36.66 26.30 -10.97
N TYR A 192 37.32 25.47 -10.17
CA TYR A 192 36.84 25.02 -8.87
C TYR A 192 37.80 25.48 -7.78
N LEU A 193 37.30 26.27 -6.84
CA LEU A 193 38.03 26.68 -5.64
C LEU A 193 37.39 26.02 -4.42
N VAL A 194 38.23 25.58 -3.48
CA VAL A 194 37.79 24.81 -2.32
C VAL A 194 38.58 25.25 -1.08
N GLN A 195 37.87 25.58 0.00
CA GLN A 195 38.48 26.02 1.26
C GLN A 195 37.81 25.30 2.43
N TYR A 196 38.61 24.87 3.39
CA TYR A 196 38.13 24.38 4.67
C TYR A 196 37.72 25.54 5.58
N VAL A 197 36.57 25.41 6.24
CA VAL A 197 36.05 26.39 7.20
C VAL A 197 35.77 25.69 8.53
N PRO A 198 36.42 26.08 9.63
CA PRO A 198 36.28 25.40 10.93
C PRO A 198 34.89 25.60 11.56
N ALA A 199 34.23 26.73 11.28
CA ALA A 199 32.92 27.09 11.83
C ALA A 199 31.86 27.24 10.74
N LYS A 200 30.64 26.72 10.97
CA LYS A 200 29.51 26.78 10.03
C LYS A 200 28.71 28.09 10.15
N THR A 201 29.37 29.19 10.48
CA THR A 201 28.73 30.50 10.64
C THR A 201 28.75 31.27 9.31
N ALA A 202 27.75 32.11 9.08
CA ALA A 202 27.66 32.90 7.85
C ALA A 202 28.90 33.79 7.63
N ALA A 203 29.44 34.39 8.72
CA ALA A 203 30.64 35.20 8.68
C ALA A 203 31.88 34.39 8.24
N ALA A 204 32.12 33.22 8.84
CA ALA A 204 33.29 32.41 8.50
C ALA A 204 33.24 31.87 7.05
N VAL A 205 32.04 31.58 6.54
CA VAL A 205 31.84 31.21 5.13
C VAL A 205 32.09 32.41 4.21
N ALA A 206 31.61 33.60 4.55
CA ALA A 206 31.85 34.82 3.77
C ALA A 206 33.34 35.18 3.71
N ASP A 207 34.04 35.13 4.84
CA ASP A 207 35.49 35.39 4.90
C ASP A 207 36.27 34.38 4.05
N ALA A 208 35.87 33.10 4.08
CA ALA A 208 36.47 32.06 3.25
C ALA A 208 36.25 32.30 1.75
N ILE A 209 35.07 32.81 1.35
CA ILE A 209 34.76 33.16 -0.04
C ILE A 209 35.61 34.34 -0.52
N ILE A 210 35.80 35.37 0.31
CA ILE A 210 36.56 36.58 -0.04
C ILE A 210 38.07 36.31 -0.12
N CYS A 211 38.56 35.34 0.66
CA CYS A 211 39.98 34.98 0.72
C CYS A 211 40.47 34.15 -0.48
N MET A 212 39.56 33.50 -1.22
CA MET A 212 39.86 32.70 -2.42
C MET A 212 40.10 33.57 -3.65
#